data_AF-A0A381FQU5-F1
#
_entry.id   AF-A0A381FQU5-F1
#
_cell.length_a   1.000
_cell.length_b   1.000
_cell.length_c   1.000
_cell.angle_alpha   90.00
_cell.angle_beta   90.00
_cell.angle_gamma   90.00
#
_symmetry.space_group_name_H-M   'P 1'
#
loop_
_entity.id
_entity.type
_entity.pdbx_description
1 polymer ?
#
loop_
_entity_poly.entity_id
_entity_poly.type
_entity_poly.pdbx_seq_one_letter_code
_entity_poly.pdbx_strand_id
1 'polypeptide(L)'
;MTNESLQSLLEGLNENNQISSLIYRRPLSSNVDFAKIWDDIPKLTDSVTSSDGPDNFYLIKNAENIFVAIVYDMVRDLHWFVLPEYRGMGHLTNALKQSIIPHLFLKRDEQRITINEVEIGKDNFTASEKVALRLGFIKSDDNDGEYLLSDNCSNAKDYNFGNDSEISYDRMNELKKHINFLSRSLWTIQTEIEMKLGQTDYSDELKDLVHEIRNHTWKLEDFWWSRNTDNNSR
;
A
#
# COMPACT_ATOMS: atom_id res chain seq x y z
N MET A 1 -12.04 0.94 -5.30
CA MET A 1 -11.62 1.89 -6.36
C MET A 1 -12.17 1.47 -7.72
N THR A 2 -12.51 2.44 -8.57
CA THR A 2 -12.93 2.23 -9.98
C THR A 2 -11.76 2.46 -10.96
N ASN A 3 -11.90 2.03 -12.21
CA ASN A 3 -10.94 2.34 -13.29
C ASN A 3 -10.67 3.84 -13.42
N GLU A 4 -11.71 4.68 -13.29
CA GLU A 4 -11.58 6.15 -13.35
C GLU A 4 -10.69 6.68 -12.22
N SER A 5 -10.89 6.20 -10.98
CA SER A 5 -10.04 6.59 -9.84
C SER A 5 -8.58 6.15 -10.01
N LEU A 6 -8.35 4.96 -10.56
CA LEU A 6 -7.01 4.44 -10.85
C LEU A 6 -6.33 5.23 -11.97
N GLN A 7 -7.09 5.65 -12.98
CA GLN A 7 -6.60 6.50 -14.05
C GLN A 7 -6.17 7.87 -13.51
N SER A 8 -7.04 8.55 -12.75
CA SER A 8 -6.72 9.86 -12.17
C SER A 8 -5.50 9.80 -11.24
N LEU A 9 -5.32 8.68 -10.51
CA LEU A 9 -4.13 8.47 -9.69
C LEU A 9 -2.85 8.36 -10.54
N LEU A 10 -2.87 7.61 -11.65
CA LEU A 10 -1.73 7.50 -12.56
C LEU A 10 -1.40 8.83 -13.24
N GLU A 11 -2.41 9.55 -13.72
CA GLU A 11 -2.26 10.86 -14.34
C GLU A 11 -1.66 11.86 -13.34
N GLY A 12 -2.19 11.91 -12.11
CA GLY A 12 -1.66 12.75 -11.05
C GLY A 12 -0.20 12.45 -10.70
N LEU A 13 0.18 11.16 -10.69
CA LEU A 13 1.56 10.71 -10.46
C LEU A 13 2.52 11.15 -11.58
N ASN A 14 2.04 11.22 -12.83
CA ASN A 14 2.85 11.60 -13.99
C ASN A 14 2.97 13.12 -14.16
N GLU A 15 1.93 13.87 -13.86
CA GLU A 15 1.87 15.32 -14.08
C GLU A 15 2.48 16.14 -12.91
N ASN A 16 2.93 15.47 -11.83
CA ASN A 16 3.29 16.13 -10.56
C ASN A 16 2.19 17.07 -10.04
N ASN A 17 0.94 16.79 -10.39
CA ASN A 17 -0.20 17.55 -9.91
C ASN A 17 -0.40 17.33 -8.40
N GLN A 18 -1.17 18.20 -7.78
CA GLN A 18 -1.58 18.04 -6.38
C GLN A 18 -2.52 16.82 -6.27
N ILE A 19 -1.94 15.65 -6.02
CA ILE A 19 -2.69 14.46 -5.64
C ILE A 19 -3.18 14.68 -4.19
N SER A 20 -4.49 14.53 -3.94
CA SER A 20 -5.07 14.64 -2.59
C SER A 20 -4.68 13.48 -1.67
N SER A 21 -4.22 12.39 -2.26
CA SER A 21 -3.84 11.14 -1.60
C SER A 21 -2.44 11.20 -0.99
N LEU A 22 -2.25 10.48 0.12
CA LEU A 22 -0.95 10.31 0.76
C LEU A 22 -0.31 9.01 0.28
N ILE A 23 0.78 9.15 -0.49
CA ILE A 23 1.42 8.02 -1.19
C ILE A 23 2.80 7.74 -0.60
N TYR A 24 3.00 6.52 -0.10
CA TYR A 24 4.31 6.01 0.32
C TYR A 24 4.76 4.89 -0.61
N ARG A 25 5.93 5.02 -1.23
CA ARG A 25 6.44 4.07 -2.24
C ARG A 25 7.72 3.39 -1.79
N ARG A 26 7.89 2.15 -2.24
CA ARG A 26 9.11 1.35 -2.15
C ARG A 26 9.36 0.66 -3.49
N PRO A 27 10.48 0.94 -4.18
CA PRO A 27 10.82 0.25 -5.43
C PRO A 27 10.98 -1.26 -5.22
N LEU A 28 10.29 -2.07 -6.01
CA LEU A 28 10.52 -3.52 -6.11
C LEU A 28 11.48 -3.85 -7.26
N SER A 29 11.39 -3.12 -8.36
CA SER A 29 12.31 -3.22 -9.51
C SER A 29 12.47 -1.85 -10.17
N SER A 30 13.24 -1.76 -11.25
CA SER A 30 13.34 -0.50 -12.00
C SER A 30 11.97 0.00 -12.50
N ASN A 31 11.03 -0.92 -12.74
CA ASN A 31 9.76 -0.64 -13.41
C ASN A 31 8.54 -0.85 -12.50
N VAL A 32 8.72 -1.25 -11.25
CA VAL A 32 7.60 -1.51 -10.31
C VAL A 32 7.91 -0.92 -8.95
N ASP A 33 7.02 -0.06 -8.45
CA ASP A 33 7.03 0.42 -7.07
C ASP A 33 5.86 -0.21 -6.32
N PHE A 34 6.12 -0.79 -5.15
CA PHE A 34 5.07 -1.11 -4.18
C PHE A 34 4.68 0.18 -3.45
N ALA A 35 3.38 0.42 -3.29
CA ALA A 35 2.87 1.64 -2.67
C ALA A 35 1.81 1.35 -1.61
N LYS A 36 1.81 2.17 -0.57
CA LYS A 36 0.70 2.32 0.38
C LYS A 36 0.07 3.68 0.14
N ILE A 37 -1.20 3.69 -0.20
CA ILE A 37 -1.92 4.90 -0.59
C ILE A 37 -3.10 5.10 0.35
N TRP A 38 -3.19 6.29 0.93
CA TRP A 38 -4.40 6.75 1.58
C TRP A 38 -5.16 7.62 0.59
N ASP A 39 -6.41 7.26 0.31
CA ASP A 39 -7.28 8.03 -0.58
C ASP A 39 -7.43 9.47 -0.11
N ASP A 40 -7.56 9.63 1.21
CA ASP A 40 -7.61 10.90 1.91
C ASP A 40 -6.56 10.96 3.03
N ILE A 41 -5.99 12.16 3.22
CA ILE A 41 -5.15 12.45 4.39
C ILE A 41 -6.04 12.42 5.65
N PRO A 42 -5.67 11.66 6.70
CA PRO A 42 -6.43 11.60 7.95
C PRO A 42 -6.66 12.98 8.59
N LYS A 43 -7.89 13.25 9.02
CA LYS A 43 -8.35 14.52 9.60
C LYS A 43 -9.09 14.29 10.92
N LEU A 44 -9.10 15.31 11.77
CA LEU A 44 -9.87 15.31 13.03
C LEU A 44 -11.39 15.19 12.83
N THR A 45 -11.88 15.49 11.63
CA THR A 45 -13.30 15.44 11.27
C THR A 45 -13.74 14.09 10.72
N ASP A 46 -12.82 13.13 10.60
CA ASP A 46 -13.14 11.81 10.06
C ASP A 46 -14.04 11.05 11.03
N SER A 47 -14.98 10.27 10.47
CA SER A 47 -15.82 9.38 11.26
C SER A 47 -15.02 8.15 11.69
N VAL A 48 -15.28 7.63 12.88
CA VAL A 48 -14.68 6.37 13.34
C VAL A 48 -15.21 5.23 12.48
N THR A 49 -14.32 4.53 11.76
CA THR A 49 -14.69 3.38 10.95
C THR A 49 -13.95 2.12 11.41
N SER A 50 -14.36 0.95 10.91
CA SER A 50 -13.68 -0.31 11.21
C SER A 50 -12.46 -0.57 10.30
N SER A 51 -12.16 0.31 9.35
CA SER A 51 -11.12 0.12 8.33
C SER A 51 -10.38 1.43 8.07
N ASP A 52 -9.39 1.74 8.92
CA ASP A 52 -8.70 3.04 8.92
C ASP A 52 -7.24 2.93 8.44
N GLY A 53 -6.98 2.20 7.35
CA GLY A 53 -5.63 1.94 6.86
C GLY A 53 -5.42 2.33 5.39
N PRO A 54 -4.15 2.45 4.95
CA PRO A 54 -3.86 2.63 3.54
C PRO A 54 -4.11 1.34 2.77
N ASP A 55 -4.48 1.53 1.51
CA ASP A 55 -4.59 0.46 0.53
C ASP A 55 -3.23 0.15 -0.11
N ASN A 56 -3.05 -1.12 -0.53
CA ASN A 56 -1.81 -1.58 -1.15
C ASN A 56 -1.91 -1.52 -2.68
N PHE A 57 -0.89 -0.96 -3.32
CA PHE A 57 -0.82 -0.83 -4.77
C PHE A 57 0.54 -1.23 -5.32
N TYR A 58 0.56 -1.58 -6.61
CA TYR A 58 1.78 -1.70 -7.40
C TYR A 58 1.69 -0.72 -8.55
N LEU A 59 2.63 0.23 -8.61
CA LEU A 59 2.73 1.26 -9.63
C LEU A 59 3.77 0.81 -10.66
N ILE A 60 3.38 0.75 -11.94
CA ILE A 60 4.21 0.20 -13.02
C ILE A 60 4.67 1.33 -13.93
N LYS A 61 5.99 1.42 -14.13
CA LYS A 61 6.65 2.40 -14.99
C LYS A 61 7.08 1.81 -16.32
N ASN A 62 7.08 2.63 -17.37
CA ASN A 62 7.77 2.33 -18.62
C ASN A 62 9.27 2.69 -18.53
N ALA A 63 10.00 2.52 -19.64
CA ALA A 63 11.44 2.82 -19.71
C ALA A 63 11.77 4.32 -19.57
N GLU A 64 10.79 5.20 -19.76
CA GLU A 64 10.89 6.66 -19.63
C GLU A 64 10.50 7.14 -18.22
N ASN A 65 10.30 6.22 -17.27
CA ASN A 65 9.83 6.47 -15.90
C ASN A 65 8.41 7.05 -15.79
N ILE A 66 7.59 6.90 -16.82
CA ILE A 66 6.17 7.26 -16.79
C ILE A 66 5.38 6.11 -16.18
N PHE A 67 4.49 6.39 -15.23
CA PHE A 67 3.57 5.40 -14.67
C PHE A 67 2.47 5.07 -15.68
N VAL A 68 2.44 3.82 -16.16
CA VAL A 68 1.57 3.38 -17.26
C VAL A 68 0.48 2.38 -16.84
N ALA A 69 0.67 1.73 -15.69
CA ALA A 69 -0.28 0.77 -15.17
C ALA A 69 -0.23 0.74 -13.63
N ILE A 70 -1.32 0.27 -13.03
CA ILE A 70 -1.47 0.13 -11.59
C ILE A 70 -2.19 -1.17 -11.26
N VAL A 71 -1.80 -1.81 -10.16
CA VAL A 71 -2.49 -2.97 -9.60
C VAL A 71 -2.88 -2.64 -8.16
N TYR A 72 -4.17 -2.60 -7.88
CA TYR A 72 -4.74 -2.49 -6.55
C TYR A 72 -4.85 -3.87 -5.91
N ASP A 73 -4.17 -4.07 -4.78
CA ASP A 73 -4.19 -5.31 -4.00
C ASP A 73 -5.21 -5.22 -2.86
N MET A 74 -6.38 -5.81 -3.12
CA MET A 74 -7.49 -5.90 -2.17
C MET A 74 -7.33 -7.09 -1.21
N VAL A 75 -6.11 -7.63 -1.08
CA VAL A 75 -5.73 -8.82 -0.30
C VAL A 75 -6.32 -10.13 -0.85
N ARG A 76 -7.62 -10.17 -1.09
CA ARG A 76 -8.33 -11.34 -1.64
C ARG A 76 -8.51 -11.29 -3.15
N ASP A 77 -8.31 -10.13 -3.75
CA ASP A 77 -8.53 -9.90 -5.18
C ASP A 77 -7.52 -8.85 -5.69
N LEU A 78 -7.26 -8.84 -7.00
CA LEU A 78 -6.45 -7.83 -7.66
C LEU A 78 -7.30 -7.10 -8.69
N HIS A 79 -7.27 -5.77 -8.63
CA HIS A 79 -7.84 -4.94 -9.67
C HIS A 79 -6.74 -4.17 -10.38
N TRP A 80 -6.55 -4.40 -11.68
CA TRP A 80 -5.52 -3.71 -12.45
C TRP A 80 -6.10 -2.78 -13.50
N PHE A 81 -5.36 -1.72 -13.78
CA PHE A 81 -5.67 -0.76 -14.82
C PHE A 81 -4.41 -0.42 -15.61
N VAL A 82 -4.58 -0.22 -16.93
CA VAL A 82 -3.52 0.21 -17.85
C VAL A 82 -4.04 1.39 -18.66
N LEU A 83 -3.27 2.48 -18.68
CA LEU A 83 -3.56 3.65 -19.49
C LEU A 83 -3.78 3.25 -20.96
N PRO A 84 -4.83 3.75 -21.64
CA PRO A 84 -5.21 3.30 -22.98
C PRO A 84 -4.06 3.28 -24.00
N GLU A 85 -3.26 4.34 -24.08
CA GLU A 85 -2.11 4.44 -24.99
C GLU A 85 -0.99 3.41 -24.76
N TYR A 86 -0.93 2.76 -23.59
CA TYR A 86 0.10 1.77 -23.23
C TYR A 86 -0.43 0.33 -23.22
N ARG A 87 -1.68 0.10 -23.64
CA ARG A 87 -2.27 -1.23 -23.71
C ARG A 87 -1.61 -2.08 -24.80
N GLY A 88 -1.56 -3.40 -24.56
CA GLY A 88 -0.96 -4.35 -25.51
C GLY A 88 0.57 -4.36 -25.57
N MET A 89 1.26 -3.45 -24.87
CA MET A 89 2.73 -3.36 -24.86
C MET A 89 3.41 -4.30 -23.87
N GLY A 90 2.64 -5.06 -23.08
CA GLY A 90 3.15 -6.07 -22.16
C GLY A 90 3.66 -5.56 -20.80
N HIS A 91 3.56 -4.26 -20.52
CA HIS A 91 3.98 -3.66 -19.23
C HIS A 91 3.36 -4.36 -18.02
N LEU A 92 2.02 -4.50 -18.00
CA LEU A 92 1.29 -5.16 -16.92
C LEU A 92 1.70 -6.63 -16.76
N THR A 93 1.65 -7.43 -17.83
CA THR A 93 1.95 -8.86 -17.76
C THR A 93 3.38 -9.12 -17.30
N ASN A 94 4.35 -8.33 -17.78
CA ASN A 94 5.75 -8.47 -17.36
C ASN A 94 5.92 -8.09 -15.88
N ALA A 95 5.33 -6.98 -15.43
CA ALA A 95 5.37 -6.56 -14.03
C ALA A 95 4.73 -7.60 -13.10
N LEU A 96 3.56 -8.13 -13.49
CA LEU A 96 2.86 -9.19 -12.76
C LEU A 96 3.75 -10.42 -12.60
N LYS A 97 4.30 -10.92 -13.70
CA LYS A 97 5.12 -12.14 -13.71
C LYS A 97 6.44 -11.98 -12.95
N GLN A 98 7.13 -10.86 -13.12
CA GLN A 98 8.52 -10.70 -12.69
C GLN A 98 8.66 -10.10 -11.29
N SER A 99 7.67 -9.35 -10.79
CA SER A 99 7.82 -8.60 -9.54
C SER A 99 6.60 -8.70 -8.63
N ILE A 100 5.40 -8.48 -9.16
CA ILE A 100 4.19 -8.34 -8.33
C ILE A 100 3.76 -9.70 -7.75
N ILE A 101 3.53 -10.73 -8.60
CA ILE A 101 3.11 -12.06 -8.11
C ILE A 101 4.14 -12.66 -7.15
N PRO A 102 5.47 -12.68 -7.47
CA PRO A 102 6.46 -13.13 -6.50
C PRO A 102 6.42 -12.37 -5.17
N HIS A 103 6.17 -11.06 -5.19
CA HIS A 103 6.05 -10.25 -3.98
C HIS A 103 4.75 -10.55 -3.20
N LEU A 104 3.63 -10.79 -3.88
CA LEU A 104 2.36 -11.19 -3.24
C LEU A 104 2.57 -12.48 -2.44
N PHE A 105 3.25 -13.47 -3.03
CA PHE A 105 3.49 -14.78 -2.41
C PHE A 105 4.51 -14.79 -1.26
N LEU A 106 5.12 -13.64 -0.94
CA LEU A 106 5.89 -13.50 0.31
C LEU A 106 5.01 -13.55 1.57
N LYS A 107 3.70 -13.30 1.41
CA LYS A 107 2.76 -13.13 2.54
C LYS A 107 1.50 -13.99 2.44
N ARG A 108 1.30 -14.69 1.32
CA ARG A 108 0.11 -15.50 1.06
C ARG A 108 0.50 -16.67 0.15
N ASP A 109 -0.23 -17.78 0.24
CA ASP A 109 0.05 -18.98 -0.56
C ASP A 109 -0.78 -19.02 -1.85
N GLU A 110 -1.76 -18.13 -1.98
CA GLU A 110 -2.67 -18.07 -3.11
C GLU A 110 -3.10 -16.63 -3.43
N GLN A 111 -3.42 -16.40 -4.69
CA GLN A 111 -4.01 -15.16 -5.18
C GLN A 111 -5.22 -15.47 -6.05
N ARG A 112 -6.33 -14.81 -5.75
CA ARG A 112 -7.55 -14.84 -6.57
C ARG A 112 -7.67 -13.54 -7.37
N ILE A 113 -8.29 -13.62 -8.53
CA ILE A 113 -8.74 -12.46 -9.30
C ILE A 113 -10.16 -12.67 -9.80
N THR A 114 -10.93 -11.59 -9.87
CA THR A 114 -12.26 -11.58 -10.46
C THR A 114 -12.25 -10.77 -11.77
N ILE A 115 -12.74 -11.38 -12.86
CA ILE A 115 -12.85 -10.75 -14.18
C ILE A 115 -14.30 -10.90 -14.66
N ASN A 116 -15.07 -9.83 -14.55
CA ASN A 116 -16.50 -9.81 -14.86
C ASN A 116 -16.77 -9.08 -16.20
N GLU A 117 -17.23 -9.82 -17.23
CA GLU A 117 -17.52 -9.26 -18.56
C GLU A 117 -18.56 -8.14 -18.52
N VAL A 118 -19.56 -8.22 -17.65
CA VAL A 118 -20.64 -7.22 -17.55
C VAL A 118 -20.10 -5.88 -17.06
N GLU A 119 -19.13 -5.91 -16.14
CA GLU A 119 -18.57 -4.70 -15.52
C GLU A 119 -17.52 -4.03 -16.39
N ILE A 120 -16.67 -4.80 -17.07
CA ILE A 120 -15.53 -4.26 -17.82
C ILE A 120 -15.74 -4.26 -19.33
N GLY A 121 -16.77 -4.93 -19.83
CA GLY A 121 -17.06 -5.10 -21.24
C GLY A 121 -16.21 -6.18 -21.90
N LYS A 122 -16.70 -6.70 -23.03
CA LYS A 122 -16.16 -7.86 -23.75
C LYS A 122 -14.67 -7.76 -24.12
N ASP A 123 -14.23 -6.60 -24.60
CA ASP A 123 -12.85 -6.41 -25.05
C ASP A 123 -11.88 -6.44 -23.86
N ASN A 124 -12.23 -5.79 -22.76
CA ASN A 124 -11.42 -5.78 -21.53
C ASN A 124 -11.47 -7.13 -20.81
N PHE A 125 -12.60 -7.84 -20.88
CA PHE A 125 -12.72 -9.22 -20.42
C PHE A 125 -11.74 -10.12 -21.14
N THR A 126 -11.80 -10.15 -22.47
CA THR A 126 -10.92 -10.97 -23.31
C THR A 126 -9.45 -10.65 -23.05
N ALA A 127 -9.11 -9.36 -22.91
CA ALA A 127 -7.75 -8.92 -22.62
C ALA A 127 -7.28 -9.36 -21.22
N SER A 128 -8.11 -9.15 -20.19
CA SER A 128 -7.78 -9.48 -18.80
C SER A 128 -7.69 -10.99 -18.59
N GLU A 129 -8.62 -11.76 -19.16
CA GLU A 129 -8.61 -13.23 -19.12
C GLU A 129 -7.34 -13.76 -19.78
N LYS A 130 -6.95 -13.22 -20.94
CA LYS A 130 -5.70 -13.60 -21.61
C LYS A 130 -4.46 -13.33 -20.75
N VAL A 131 -4.45 -12.24 -19.99
CA VAL A 131 -3.36 -11.92 -19.05
C VAL A 131 -3.35 -12.92 -17.90
N ALA A 132 -4.50 -13.18 -17.27
CA ALA A 132 -4.65 -14.14 -16.19
C ALA A 132 -4.13 -15.54 -16.57
N LEU A 133 -4.63 -16.09 -17.68
CA LEU A 133 -4.24 -17.41 -18.16
C LEU A 133 -2.74 -17.48 -18.49
N ARG A 134 -2.16 -16.41 -19.07
CA ARG A 134 -0.72 -16.34 -19.37
C ARG A 134 0.15 -16.31 -18.11
N LEU A 135 -0.38 -15.79 -17.01
CA LEU A 135 0.29 -15.75 -15.70
C LEU A 135 0.14 -17.07 -14.94
N GLY A 136 -0.67 -18.02 -15.44
CA GLY A 136 -0.88 -19.33 -14.84
C GLY A 136 -2.10 -19.39 -13.91
N PHE A 137 -2.94 -18.35 -13.88
CA PHE A 137 -4.21 -18.44 -13.18
C PHE A 137 -5.11 -19.49 -13.85
N ILE A 138 -5.80 -20.28 -13.04
CA ILE A 138 -6.74 -21.30 -13.47
C ILE A 138 -8.15 -20.80 -13.18
N LYS A 139 -9.04 -20.88 -14.17
CA LYS A 139 -10.44 -20.51 -13.99
C LYS A 139 -11.09 -21.45 -12.96
N SER A 140 -11.86 -20.89 -12.03
CA SER A 140 -12.62 -21.66 -11.05
C SER A 140 -13.79 -22.36 -11.73
N ASP A 141 -14.00 -23.64 -11.43
CA ASP A 141 -15.17 -24.39 -11.89
C ASP A 141 -16.43 -24.02 -11.09
N ASP A 142 -16.25 -23.56 -9.84
CA ASP A 142 -17.35 -23.33 -8.89
C ASP A 142 -17.96 -21.92 -8.99
N ASN A 143 -17.18 -20.93 -9.46
CA ASN A 143 -17.58 -19.54 -9.53
C ASN A 143 -17.18 -18.91 -10.86
N ASP A 144 -18.16 -18.51 -11.65
CA ASP A 144 -17.89 -17.87 -12.95
C ASP A 144 -17.20 -16.52 -12.77
N GLY A 145 -16.22 -16.24 -13.63
CA GLY A 145 -15.40 -15.03 -13.57
C GLY A 145 -14.26 -15.03 -12.53
N GLU A 146 -14.15 -16.05 -11.67
CA GLU A 146 -13.04 -16.17 -10.72
C GLU A 146 -11.87 -16.99 -11.30
N TYR A 147 -10.65 -16.53 -11.03
CA TYR A 147 -9.43 -17.25 -11.36
C TYR A 147 -8.50 -17.33 -10.16
N LEU A 148 -7.83 -18.46 -9.99
CA LEU A 148 -6.95 -18.73 -8.86
C LEU A 148 -5.54 -19.04 -9.32
N LEU A 149 -4.56 -18.47 -8.63
CA LEU A 149 -3.15 -18.81 -8.77
C LEU A 149 -2.61 -19.22 -7.40
N SER A 150 -2.15 -20.46 -7.28
CA SER A 150 -1.43 -20.94 -6.10
C SER A 150 0.07 -20.73 -6.27
N ASP A 151 0.78 -20.55 -5.15
CA ASP A 151 2.23 -20.52 -5.16
C ASP A 151 2.80 -21.91 -5.49
N ASN A 152 3.04 -22.14 -6.77
CA ASN A 152 3.73 -23.33 -7.27
C ASN A 152 5.26 -23.14 -7.31
N CYS A 153 5.77 -21.97 -6.86
CA CYS A 153 7.15 -21.54 -7.05
C CYS A 153 7.88 -21.40 -5.71
N SER A 154 7.88 -22.48 -4.92
CA SER A 154 8.69 -22.61 -3.70
C SER A 154 10.18 -22.86 -3.99
N ASN A 155 10.78 -22.18 -4.97
CA ASN A 155 12.24 -22.13 -5.10
C ASN A 155 12.75 -20.86 -4.42
N ALA A 156 12.66 -20.88 -3.09
CA ALA A 156 13.10 -19.85 -2.18
C ALA A 156 14.63 -19.70 -2.25
N LYS A 157 15.14 -18.65 -2.91
CA LYS A 157 16.44 -18.03 -2.58
C LYS A 157 16.50 -16.50 -2.71
N ASP A 158 15.65 -15.87 -3.51
CA ASP A 158 15.69 -14.41 -3.72
C ASP A 158 14.35 -13.74 -3.37
N TYR A 159 14.07 -13.60 -2.08
CA TYR A 159 12.93 -12.81 -1.61
C TYR A 159 13.19 -11.32 -1.84
N ASN A 160 12.43 -10.70 -2.75
CA ASN A 160 12.52 -9.28 -3.03
C ASN A 160 11.45 -8.50 -2.24
N PHE A 161 11.82 -7.95 -1.08
CA PHE A 161 10.95 -7.08 -0.28
C PHE A 161 10.95 -5.61 -0.74
N GLY A 162 11.65 -5.32 -1.84
CA GLY A 162 11.95 -3.99 -2.33
C GLY A 162 13.15 -3.34 -1.66
N ASN A 163 13.53 -2.19 -2.21
CA ASN A 163 14.65 -1.40 -1.73
C ASN A 163 14.15 -0.37 -0.71
N ASP A 164 14.57 -0.51 0.55
CA ASP A 164 14.32 0.49 1.58
C ASP A 164 15.00 1.81 1.19
N SER A 165 14.24 2.91 1.21
CA SER A 165 14.76 4.26 1.06
C SER A 165 15.18 4.83 2.41
N GLU A 166 16.26 5.60 2.43
CA GLU A 166 16.66 6.34 3.64
C GLU A 166 15.59 7.39 4.01
N ILE A 167 15.30 7.48 5.31
CA ILE A 167 14.50 8.57 5.87
C ILE A 167 15.48 9.69 6.21
N SER A 168 15.29 10.90 5.69
CA SER A 168 16.15 12.02 6.06
C SER A 168 16.00 12.38 7.54
N TYR A 169 17.05 12.98 8.13
CA TYR A 169 16.99 13.44 9.52
C TYR A 169 15.84 14.44 9.77
N ASP A 170 15.60 15.35 8.82
CA ASP A 170 14.49 16.30 8.91
C ASP A 170 13.14 15.58 8.92
N ARG A 171 12.95 14.60 8.03
CA ARG A 171 11.72 13.83 7.98
C ARG A 171 11.50 12.98 9.24
N MET A 172 12.55 12.38 9.77
CA MET A 172 12.51 11.66 11.05
C MET A 172 12.05 12.60 12.19
N ASN A 173 12.58 13.82 12.23
CA ASN A 173 12.16 14.82 13.22
C ASN A 173 10.70 15.28 13.04
N GLU A 174 10.20 15.40 11.82
CA GLU A 174 8.78 15.66 11.56
C GLU A 174 7.89 14.54 12.11
N LEU A 175 8.26 13.27 11.86
CA LEU A 175 7.51 12.12 12.37
C LEU A 175 7.49 12.09 13.91
N LYS A 176 8.61 12.41 14.56
CA LYS A 176 8.68 12.59 16.03
C LYS A 176 7.71 13.67 16.54
N LYS A 177 7.65 14.81 15.85
CA LYS A 177 6.70 15.89 16.19
C LYS A 177 5.26 15.43 16.06
N HIS A 178 4.93 14.63 15.04
CA HIS A 178 3.58 14.05 14.89
C HIS A 178 3.24 13.07 16.02
N ILE A 179 4.16 12.15 16.39
CA ILE A 179 3.95 11.23 17.52
C ILE A 179 3.67 12.01 18.82
N ASN A 180 4.48 13.04 19.09
CA ASN A 180 4.30 13.88 20.27
C ASN A 180 2.98 14.66 20.22
N PHE A 181 2.56 15.16 19.05
CA PHE A 181 1.25 15.80 18.88
C PHE A 181 0.12 14.84 19.24
N LEU A 182 0.12 13.61 18.70
CA LEU A 182 -0.88 12.59 19.02
C LEU A 182 -0.93 12.27 20.52
N SER A 183 0.24 12.09 21.15
CA SER A 183 0.32 11.84 22.59
C SER A 183 -0.28 12.99 23.41
N ARG A 184 -0.05 14.25 23.01
CA ARG A 184 -0.57 15.42 23.71
C ARG A 184 -2.07 15.60 23.49
N SER A 185 -2.56 15.33 22.28
CA SER A 185 -4.00 15.33 21.99
C SER A 185 -4.74 14.29 22.83
N LEU A 186 -4.19 13.07 22.95
CA LEU A 186 -4.77 12.06 23.84
C LEU A 186 -4.73 12.50 25.31
N TRP A 187 -3.65 13.15 25.75
CA TRP A 187 -3.57 13.73 27.10
C TRP A 187 -4.68 14.75 27.35
N THR A 188 -5.02 15.60 26.36
CA THR A 188 -6.12 16.57 26.52
C THR A 188 -7.47 15.91 26.72
N ILE A 189 -7.76 14.83 25.98
CA ILE A 189 -8.98 14.03 26.13
C ILE A 189 -9.02 13.40 27.53
N GLN A 190 -7.92 12.78 27.93
CA GLN A 190 -7.76 12.17 29.25
C GLN A 190 -8.01 13.17 30.38
N THR A 191 -7.43 14.36 30.30
CA THR A 191 -7.62 15.42 31.31
C THR A 191 -9.06 15.91 31.34
N GLU A 192 -9.74 16.04 30.21
CA GLU A 192 -11.15 16.42 30.19
C GLU A 192 -12.03 15.35 30.86
N ILE A 193 -11.77 14.07 30.60
CA ILE A 193 -12.46 12.95 31.26
C ILE A 193 -12.23 13.00 32.77
N GLU A 194 -11.00 13.15 33.24
CA GLU A 194 -10.71 13.27 34.67
C GLU A 194 -11.46 14.43 35.32
N MET A 195 -11.45 15.60 34.67
CA MET A 195 -12.06 16.81 35.22
C MET A 195 -13.59 16.78 35.22
N LYS A 196 -14.21 15.99 34.33
CA LYS A 196 -15.67 15.91 34.19
C LYS A 196 -16.28 14.68 34.84
N LEU A 197 -15.56 13.57 34.85
CA LEU A 197 -16.04 12.26 35.30
C LEU A 197 -15.27 11.72 36.52
N GLY A 198 -14.26 12.46 36.98
CA GLY A 198 -13.37 12.04 38.06
C GLY A 198 -12.23 11.16 37.56
N GLN A 199 -11.27 10.89 38.43
CA GLN A 199 -10.22 9.91 38.15
C GLN A 199 -10.83 8.50 38.18
N THR A 200 -10.66 7.77 37.08
CA THR A 200 -11.22 6.44 36.82
C THR A 200 -10.16 5.52 36.24
N ASP A 201 -10.40 4.20 36.28
CA ASP A 201 -9.52 3.22 35.63
C ASP A 201 -9.30 3.54 34.14
N TYR A 202 -10.33 4.06 33.46
CA TYR A 202 -10.23 4.47 32.06
C TYR A 202 -9.34 5.70 31.86
N SER A 203 -9.43 6.72 32.72
CA SER A 203 -8.53 7.87 32.61
C SER A 203 -7.08 7.52 32.92
N ASP A 204 -6.85 6.53 33.79
CA ASP A 204 -5.51 6.01 34.06
C ASP A 204 -4.99 5.20 32.85
N GLU A 205 -5.82 4.37 32.22
CA GLU A 205 -5.48 3.65 30.97
C GLU A 205 -5.07 4.62 29.85
N LEU A 206 -5.85 5.69 29.64
CA LEU A 206 -5.50 6.71 28.65
C LEU A 206 -4.15 7.36 28.96
N LYS A 207 -3.85 7.63 30.23
CA LYS A 207 -2.59 8.23 30.66
C LYS A 207 -1.41 7.30 30.39
N ASP A 208 -1.56 6.01 30.67
CA ASP A 208 -0.55 4.99 30.36
C ASP A 208 -0.30 4.90 28.84
N LEU A 209 -1.37 4.90 28.04
CA LEU A 209 -1.26 4.93 26.59
C LEU A 209 -0.55 6.20 26.08
N VAL A 210 -0.79 7.36 26.70
CA VAL A 210 -0.05 8.57 26.34
C VAL A 210 1.45 8.40 26.58
N HIS A 211 1.84 7.80 27.71
CA HIS A 211 3.25 7.51 28.00
C HIS A 211 3.85 6.55 26.96
N GLU A 212 3.10 5.52 26.56
CA GLU A 212 3.52 4.58 25.52
C GLU A 212 3.73 5.27 24.17
N ILE A 213 2.74 6.02 23.69
CA ILE A 213 2.83 6.77 22.41
C ILE A 213 4.02 7.70 22.45
N ARG A 214 4.19 8.47 23.54
CA ARG A 214 5.31 9.41 23.66
C ARG A 214 6.66 8.70 23.58
N ASN A 215 6.79 7.51 24.18
CA ASN A 215 8.02 6.71 24.15
C ASN A 215 8.41 6.29 22.72
N HIS A 216 7.46 6.16 21.79
CA HIS A 216 7.77 5.90 20.38
C HIS A 216 8.57 7.01 19.70
N THR A 217 8.60 8.23 20.27
CA THR A 217 9.45 9.33 19.79
C THR A 217 10.94 8.96 19.88
N TRP A 218 11.36 8.36 21.00
CA TRP A 218 12.74 7.95 21.23
C TRP A 218 13.05 6.64 20.50
N LYS A 219 12.13 5.66 20.54
CA LYS A 219 12.28 4.40 19.80
C LYS A 219 12.48 4.63 18.29
N LEU A 220 11.77 5.60 17.70
CA LEU A 220 11.94 5.95 16.29
C LEU A 220 13.34 6.49 16.00
N GLU A 221 13.84 7.38 16.85
CA GLU A 221 15.17 7.95 16.73
C GLU A 221 16.25 6.87 16.88
N ASP A 222 16.15 6.02 17.89
CA ASP A 222 17.08 4.91 18.14
C ASP A 222 17.10 3.95 16.94
N PHE A 223 15.93 3.59 16.42
CA PHE A 223 15.81 2.74 15.24
C PHE A 223 16.45 3.38 14.00
N TRP A 224 16.19 4.67 13.77
CA TRP A 224 16.78 5.42 12.66
C TRP A 224 18.31 5.46 12.75
N TRP A 225 18.86 5.79 13.92
CA TRP A 225 20.31 5.79 14.15
C TRP A 225 20.93 4.42 13.89
N SER A 226 20.33 3.35 14.42
CA SER A 226 20.86 1.99 14.25
C SER A 226 20.99 1.58 12.77
N ARG A 227 19.98 1.89 11.96
CA ARG A 227 19.99 1.63 10.50
C ARG A 227 21.06 2.45 9.79
N ASN A 228 21.26 3.70 10.17
CA ASN A 228 22.24 4.57 9.52
C ASN A 228 23.69 4.31 9.94
N THR A 229 23.92 3.83 11.17
CA THR A 229 25.26 3.36 11.58
C THR A 229 25.65 2.06 10.88
N ASP A 230 24.70 1.15 10.66
CA ASP A 230 24.92 -0.10 9.94
C ASP A 230 25.19 0.12 8.43
N ASN A 231 24.59 1.15 7.84
CA ASN A 231 24.84 1.52 6.44
C ASN A 231 26.20 2.22 6.24
N ASN A 232 26.71 2.95 7.24
CA ASN A 232 28.02 3.61 7.18
C ASN A 232 29.20 2.67 7.46
N SER A 233 28.94 1.41 7.81
CA SER A 233 29.94 0.38 8.15
C SER A 233 30.04 -0.74 7.12
N ARG A 234 29.33 -0.63 5.98
CA ARG A 234 29.44 -1.49 4.79
C ARG A 234 30.10 -0.75 3.64
#